data_AF-A0A5R9DUR7-F1
#
_entry.id   AF-A0A5R9DUR7-F1
#
_cell.length_a   1.000
_cell.length_b   1.000
_cell.length_c   1.000
_cell.angle_alpha   90.00
_cell.angle_beta   90.00
_cell.angle_gamma   90.00
#
_symmetry.space_group_name_H-M   'P 1'
#
loop_
_entity.id
_entity.type
_entity.pdbx_description
1 polymer ?
#
loop_
_entity_poly.entity_id
_entity_poly.type
_entity_poly.pdbx_seq_one_letter_code
_entity_poly.pdbx_strand_id
1 'polypeptide(L)'
;MGLTPLQGFLSALLLNASAGQYAVYSLFESNAPFVEVVLVTLVVNARYILMSLALSQRVHPDIPMRHRFLISLGITDELFGLSIADNKFVQSYYYYGTMTSLLWWAIGNFIGVIAGNILPLSIVSALSVALYGMFIAAVIPSVKVNRTIAFFVVVSYVASFTADVIGLVERFSSGIVTIVLTVIIASVAAIRYPIEDEVIHDE
;
A
#
# COMPACT_ATOMS: atom_id res chain seq x y z
N MET A 1 -15.17 -15.06 4.15
CA MET A 1 -13.82 -15.36 3.62
C MET A 1 -13.36 -16.66 4.26
N GLY A 2 -13.28 -17.76 3.52
CA GLY A 2 -12.96 -19.10 4.05
C GLY A 2 -11.54 -19.29 4.59
N LEU A 3 -10.87 -18.21 4.99
CA LEU A 3 -9.57 -18.25 5.67
C LEU A 3 -9.79 -18.54 7.15
N THR A 4 -8.98 -19.44 7.69
CA THR A 4 -8.96 -19.64 9.14
C THR A 4 -8.43 -18.37 9.83
N PRO A 5 -8.88 -18.05 11.06
CA PRO A 5 -8.36 -16.90 11.81
C PRO A 5 -6.83 -16.90 11.94
N LEU A 6 -6.23 -18.09 12.02
CA LEU A 6 -4.78 -18.28 12.04
C LEU A 6 -4.12 -17.90 10.70
N GLN A 7 -4.71 -18.25 9.56
CA GLN A 7 -4.21 -17.84 8.25
C GLN A 7 -4.32 -16.32 8.05
N GLY A 8 -5.41 -15.70 8.50
CA GLY A 8 -5.57 -14.23 8.49
C GLY A 8 -4.52 -13.54 9.37
N PHE A 9 -4.25 -14.09 10.56
CA PHE A 9 -3.22 -13.56 11.46
C PHE A 9 -1.80 -13.73 10.88
N LEU A 10 -1.45 -14.91 10.37
CA LEU A 10 -0.13 -15.17 9.78
C LEU A 10 0.12 -14.36 8.51
N SER A 11 -0.89 -14.21 7.65
CA SER A 11 -0.78 -13.34 6.47
C SER A 11 -0.64 -11.87 6.86
N ALA A 12 -1.40 -11.39 7.86
CA ALA A 12 -1.23 -10.04 8.40
C ALA A 12 0.19 -9.80 8.94
N LEU A 13 0.76 -10.78 9.65
CA LEU A 13 2.06 -10.66 10.32
C LEU A 13 3.25 -10.84 9.36
N LEU A 14 3.13 -11.72 8.36
CA LEU A 14 4.21 -12.03 7.42
C LEU A 14 4.20 -11.16 6.17
N LEU A 15 3.04 -10.85 5.61
CA LEU A 15 2.99 -10.02 4.40
C LEU A 15 3.06 -8.53 4.71
N ASN A 16 2.62 -8.09 5.90
CA ASN A 16 2.48 -6.68 6.29
C ASN A 16 2.11 -5.76 5.11
N ALA A 17 1.23 -6.23 4.23
CA ALA A 17 0.97 -5.58 2.94
C ALA A 17 -0.15 -4.52 3.06
N SER A 18 -0.51 -4.18 4.30
CA SER A 18 -1.59 -3.24 4.66
C SER A 18 -2.85 -3.50 3.80
N ALA A 19 -3.45 -2.45 3.24
CA ALA A 19 -4.62 -2.53 2.37
C ALA A 19 -4.38 -3.35 1.07
N GLY A 20 -3.13 -3.62 0.69
CA GLY A 20 -2.79 -4.47 -0.45
C GLY A 20 -3.17 -5.94 -0.26
N GLN A 21 -3.37 -6.40 0.99
CA GLN A 21 -3.84 -7.75 1.28
C GLN A 21 -5.23 -8.03 0.68
N TYR A 22 -6.08 -7.01 0.57
CA TYR A 22 -7.41 -7.16 -0.03
C TYR A 22 -7.36 -7.44 -1.53
N ALA A 23 -6.42 -6.85 -2.26
CA ALA A 23 -6.22 -7.14 -3.69
C ALA A 23 -5.80 -8.60 -3.90
N VAL A 24 -4.93 -9.10 -3.02
CA VAL A 24 -4.50 -10.50 -2.99
C VAL A 24 -5.68 -11.44 -2.68
N TYR A 25 -6.49 -11.12 -1.68
CA TYR A 25 -7.66 -11.93 -1.33
C TYR A 25 -8.70 -11.98 -2.47
N SER A 26 -8.93 -10.85 -3.15
CA SER A 26 -9.86 -10.80 -4.29
C SER A 26 -9.39 -11.70 -5.44
N LEU A 27 -8.08 -11.77 -5.69
CA LEU A 27 -7.51 -12.67 -6.70
C LEU A 27 -7.63 -14.14 -6.31
N PHE A 28 -7.41 -14.46 -5.03
CA PHE A 28 -7.64 -15.81 -4.50
C PHE A 28 -9.10 -16.26 -4.66
N GLU A 29 -10.07 -15.36 -4.41
CA GLU A 29 -11.50 -15.65 -4.62
C GLU A 29 -11.84 -15.90 -6.10
N SER A 30 -11.16 -15.20 -7.02
CA SER A 30 -11.34 -15.39 -8.47
C SER A 30 -10.62 -16.62 -9.05
N ASN A 31 -9.96 -17.45 -8.22
CA ASN A 31 -9.10 -18.57 -8.66
C ASN A 31 -7.99 -18.14 -9.65
N ALA A 32 -7.43 -16.94 -9.46
CA ALA A 32 -6.35 -16.45 -10.32
C ALA A 32 -5.08 -17.33 -10.21
N PRO A 33 -4.29 -17.44 -11.29
CA PRO A 33 -3.02 -18.17 -11.26
C PRO A 33 -2.07 -17.64 -10.18
N PHE A 34 -1.31 -18.53 -9.52
CA PHE A 34 -0.38 -18.15 -8.45
C PHE A 34 0.63 -17.07 -8.88
N VAL A 35 1.11 -17.13 -10.12
CA VAL A 35 2.04 -16.13 -10.69
C VAL A 35 1.41 -14.74 -10.72
N GLU A 36 0.12 -14.65 -11.04
CA GLU A 36 -0.59 -13.37 -11.05
C GLU A 36 -0.71 -12.80 -9.64
N VAL A 37 -1.05 -13.64 -8.67
CA VAL A 37 -1.10 -13.23 -7.26
C VAL A 37 0.25 -12.65 -6.82
N VAL A 38 1.36 -13.32 -7.16
CA VAL A 38 2.72 -12.83 -6.86
C VAL A 38 2.99 -11.49 -7.53
N LEU A 39 2.67 -11.35 -8.82
CA LEU A 39 2.91 -10.11 -9.57
C LEU A 39 2.09 -8.94 -9.04
N VAL A 40 0.80 -9.14 -8.75
CA VAL A 40 -0.06 -8.08 -8.21
C VAL A 40 0.42 -7.71 -6.82
N THR A 41 0.78 -8.69 -5.98
CA THR A 41 1.37 -8.43 -4.67
C THR A 41 2.64 -7.59 -4.82
N LEU A 42 3.54 -7.94 -5.73
CA LEU A 42 4.79 -7.20 -5.94
C LEU A 42 4.52 -5.77 -6.39
N VAL A 43 3.64 -5.56 -7.38
CA VAL A 43 3.34 -4.22 -7.91
C VAL A 43 2.63 -3.34 -6.88
N VAL A 44 1.63 -3.87 -6.18
CA VAL A 44 0.92 -3.14 -5.12
C VAL A 44 1.85 -2.78 -3.96
N ASN A 45 2.78 -3.67 -3.62
CA ASN A 45 3.74 -3.45 -2.53
C ASN A 45 5.02 -2.72 -2.97
N ALA A 46 5.23 -2.45 -4.27
CA ALA A 46 6.44 -1.78 -4.77
C ALA A 46 6.67 -0.41 -4.11
N ARG A 47 5.60 0.25 -3.65
CA ARG A 47 5.66 1.49 -2.87
C ARG A 47 6.53 1.37 -1.62
N TYR A 48 6.57 0.21 -0.97
CA TYR A 48 7.39 -0.01 0.22
C TYR A 48 8.89 0.04 -0.10
N ILE A 49 9.29 -0.30 -1.33
CA ILE A 49 10.68 -0.16 -1.78
C ILE A 49 11.05 1.33 -1.83
N LEU A 50 10.20 2.15 -2.46
CA LEU A 50 10.40 3.60 -2.56
C LEU A 50 10.39 4.26 -1.19
N MET A 51 9.42 3.90 -0.33
CA MET A 51 9.35 4.39 1.05
C MET A 51 10.58 3.99 1.84
N SER A 52 11.04 2.75 1.73
CA SER A 52 12.25 2.27 2.40
C SER A 52 13.50 3.02 1.96
N LEU A 53 13.64 3.28 0.66
CA LEU A 53 14.75 4.07 0.11
C LEU A 53 14.73 5.49 0.65
N ALA A 54 13.58 6.18 0.58
CA ALA A 54 13.45 7.55 1.09
C ALA A 54 13.69 7.64 2.60
N LEU A 55 13.19 6.66 3.38
CA LEU A 55 13.44 6.61 4.82
C LEU A 55 14.92 6.34 5.13
N SER A 56 15.59 5.49 4.33
CA SER A 56 16.99 5.10 4.58
C SER A 56 17.94 6.29 4.61
N GLN A 57 17.64 7.34 3.83
CA GLN A 57 18.36 8.61 3.78
C GLN A 57 18.12 9.49 5.01
N ARG A 58 17.01 9.28 5.74
CA ARG A 58 16.61 10.05 6.93
C ARG A 58 16.86 9.33 8.26
N VAL A 59 17.35 8.10 8.23
CA VAL A 59 17.68 7.33 9.44
C VAL A 59 19.01 7.81 10.01
N HIS A 60 19.03 8.16 11.29
CA HIS A 60 20.24 8.63 11.98
C HIS A 60 21.38 7.59 11.88
N PRO A 61 22.64 8.00 11.62
CA PRO A 61 23.77 7.09 11.45
C PRO A 61 24.00 6.14 12.64
N ASP A 62 23.69 6.60 13.85
CA ASP A 62 23.90 5.85 15.10
C ASP A 62 22.92 4.69 15.30
N ILE A 63 21.91 4.52 14.42
CA ILE A 63 20.92 3.46 14.58
C ILE A 63 21.53 2.11 14.13
N PRO A 64 21.57 1.10 15.02
CA PRO A 64 22.13 -0.21 14.68
C PRO A 64 21.37 -0.88 13.54
N MET A 65 22.09 -1.63 12.69
CA MET A 65 21.53 -2.32 11.52
C MET A 65 20.28 -3.15 11.82
N ARG A 66 20.24 -3.82 12.97
CA ARG A 66 19.07 -4.59 13.45
C ARG A 66 17.79 -3.75 13.57
N HIS A 67 17.91 -2.50 14.07
CA HIS A 67 16.78 -1.60 14.18
C HIS A 67 16.39 -1.06 12.81
N ARG A 68 17.36 -0.84 11.91
CA ARG A 68 17.08 -0.42 10.52
C ARG A 68 16.25 -1.46 9.76
N PHE A 69 16.58 -2.75 9.88
CA PHE A 69 15.79 -3.84 9.30
C PHE A 69 14.36 -3.91 9.86
N LEU A 70 14.21 -3.74 11.17
CA LEU A 70 12.89 -3.80 11.81
C LEU A 70 12.05 -2.55 11.53
N ILE A 71 12.68 -1.38 11.41
CA ILE A 71 12.04 -0.17 10.93
C ILE A 71 11.54 -0.39 9.51
N SER A 72 12.37 -0.93 8.59
CA SER A 72 11.97 -1.19 7.21
C SER A 72 10.82 -2.20 7.09
N LEU A 73 10.78 -3.21 7.94
CA LEU A 73 9.67 -4.19 8.00
C LEU A 73 8.35 -3.59 8.49
N GLY A 74 8.41 -2.53 9.28
CA GLY A 74 7.24 -1.86 9.87
C GLY A 74 6.86 -0.55 9.20
N ILE A 75 7.37 -0.27 7.99
CA ILE A 75 6.98 0.92 7.23
C ILE A 75 5.52 0.75 6.80
N THR A 76 4.68 1.73 7.16
CA THR A 76 3.31 1.86 6.67
C THR A 76 3.10 3.27 6.10
N ASP A 77 2.03 3.47 5.34
CA ASP A 77 1.75 4.77 4.71
C ASP A 77 1.61 5.89 5.76
N GLU A 78 1.05 5.58 6.93
CA GLU A 78 0.85 6.50 8.05
C GLU A 78 2.16 6.85 8.73
N LEU A 79 2.99 5.84 9.01
CA LEU A 79 4.29 6.03 9.64
C LEU A 79 5.27 6.74 8.70
N PHE A 80 5.20 6.44 7.40
CA PHE A 80 5.97 7.12 6.36
C PHE A 80 5.55 8.58 6.24
N GLY A 81 4.24 8.85 6.13
CA GLY A 81 3.70 10.21 6.09
C GLY A 81 4.10 11.03 7.32
N LEU A 82 4.02 10.44 8.51
CA LEU A 82 4.44 11.08 9.75
C LEU A 82 5.95 11.36 9.78
N SER A 83 6.78 10.44 9.29
CA SER A 83 8.24 10.60 9.22
C SER A 83 8.70 11.63 8.19
N ILE A 84 7.90 11.90 7.16
CA ILE A 84 8.19 12.92 6.17
C ILE A 84 7.76 14.29 6.65
N ALA A 85 6.63 14.36 7.36
CA ALA A 85 6.08 15.59 7.90
C ALA A 85 6.99 16.24 8.96
N ASP A 86 7.76 15.44 9.71
CA ASP A 86 8.82 15.95 10.59
C ASP A 86 10.14 16.03 9.81
N ASN A 87 10.80 17.20 9.84
CA ASN A 87 12.04 17.44 9.09
C ASN A 87 13.29 16.96 9.85
N LYS A 88 13.09 16.22 10.94
CA LYS A 88 14.15 15.69 11.80
C LYS A 88 14.49 14.26 11.41
N PHE A 89 15.71 13.83 11.73
CA PHE A 89 16.11 12.44 11.58
C PHE A 89 15.13 11.50 12.30
N VAL A 90 14.89 10.35 11.70
CA VAL A 90 14.10 9.28 12.31
C VAL A 90 14.84 8.78 13.54
N GLN A 91 14.38 9.17 14.73
CA GLN A 91 14.98 8.80 16.00
C GLN A 91 14.61 7.38 16.41
N SER A 92 15.37 6.79 17.34
CA SER A 92 15.14 5.43 17.87
C SER A 92 13.72 5.21 18.43
N TYR A 93 12.99 6.26 18.80
CA TYR A 93 11.58 6.14 19.24
C TYR A 93 10.64 5.65 18.12
N TYR A 94 10.97 5.95 16.86
CA TYR A 94 10.21 5.51 15.69
C TYR A 94 10.13 3.98 15.58
N TYR A 95 11.18 3.27 16.02
CA TYR A 95 11.21 1.81 16.10
C TYR A 95 10.10 1.24 17.01
N TYR A 96 9.83 1.90 18.13
CA TYR A 96 8.76 1.45 19.02
C TYR A 96 7.38 1.68 18.40
N GLY A 97 7.21 2.78 17.66
CA GLY A 97 5.99 3.07 16.90
C GLY A 97 5.73 2.07 15.77
N THR A 98 6.77 1.67 15.03
CA THR A 98 6.62 0.68 13.95
C THR A 98 6.26 -0.71 14.49
N MET A 99 6.89 -1.13 15.60
CA MET A 99 6.59 -2.41 16.25
C MET A 99 5.17 -2.45 16.84
N THR A 100 4.71 -1.37 17.48
CA THR A 100 3.35 -1.33 18.03
C THR A 100 2.30 -1.31 16.92
N SER A 101 2.56 -0.58 15.82
CA SER A 101 1.68 -0.56 14.64
C SER A 101 1.49 -1.95 14.03
N LEU A 102 2.60 -2.68 13.82
CA LEU A 102 2.59 -4.06 13.32
C LEU A 102 1.73 -4.99 14.21
N LEU A 103 1.89 -4.91 15.52
CA LEU A 103 1.12 -5.71 16.46
C LEU A 103 -0.36 -5.35 16.45
N TRP A 104 -0.69 -4.07 16.40
CA TRP A 104 -2.07 -3.59 16.29
C TRP A 104 -2.72 -3.94 14.96
N TRP A 105 -1.97 -3.96 13.87
CA TRP A 105 -2.45 -4.46 12.59
C TRP A 105 -2.79 -5.95 12.64
N ALA A 106 -1.91 -6.77 13.23
CA ALA A 106 -2.12 -8.20 13.36
C ALA A 106 -3.33 -8.53 14.27
N ILE A 107 -3.48 -7.80 15.38
CA ILE A 107 -4.60 -7.94 16.30
C ILE A 107 -5.91 -7.45 15.65
N GLY A 108 -5.86 -6.34 14.92
CA GLY A 108 -7.00 -5.84 14.15
C GLY A 108 -7.48 -6.83 13.10
N ASN A 109 -6.57 -7.49 12.38
CA ASN A 109 -6.91 -8.56 11.44
C ASN A 109 -7.54 -9.77 12.14
N PHE A 110 -6.96 -10.21 13.26
CA PHE A 110 -7.51 -11.32 14.04
C PHE A 110 -8.94 -11.03 14.51
N ILE A 111 -9.17 -9.86 15.10
CA ILE A 111 -10.50 -9.42 15.52
C ILE A 111 -11.43 -9.26 14.31
N GLY A 112 -10.95 -8.69 13.21
CA GLY A 112 -11.71 -8.49 11.98
C GLY A 112 -12.19 -9.81 11.36
N VAL A 113 -11.36 -10.85 11.35
CA VAL A 113 -11.76 -12.19 10.87
C VAL A 113 -12.82 -12.80 11.79
N ILE A 114 -12.68 -12.67 13.12
CA ILE A 114 -13.68 -13.17 14.07
C ILE A 114 -15.01 -12.42 13.89
N ALA A 115 -14.96 -11.09 13.88
CA ALA A 115 -16.13 -10.24 13.73
C ALA A 115 -16.83 -10.48 12.38
N GLY A 116 -16.08 -10.65 11.29
CA GLY A 116 -16.61 -10.95 9.96
C GLY A 116 -17.36 -12.28 9.88
N ASN A 117 -17.07 -13.25 10.76
CA ASN A 117 -17.81 -14.52 10.85
C ASN A 117 -19.07 -14.42 11.73
N ILE A 118 -19.14 -13.44 12.64
CA ILE A 118 -20.26 -13.25 13.58
C ILE A 118 -21.30 -12.27 13.00
N LEU A 119 -20.84 -11.27 12.24
CA LEU A 119 -21.68 -10.19 11.75
C LEU A 119 -22.58 -10.61 10.57
N PRO A 120 -23.80 -10.02 10.46
CA PRO A 120 -24.64 -10.18 9.28
C PRO A 120 -23.94 -9.70 8.00
N LEU A 121 -24.25 -10.35 6.88
CA LEU A 121 -23.66 -10.04 5.57
C LEU A 121 -23.81 -8.56 5.17
N SER A 122 -24.93 -7.93 5.54
CA SER A 122 -25.19 -6.51 5.28
C SER A 122 -24.19 -5.58 5.96
N ILE A 123 -23.76 -5.89 7.18
CA ILE A 123 -22.77 -5.11 7.92
C ILE A 123 -21.38 -5.33 7.33
N VAL A 124 -21.02 -6.58 7.01
CA VAL A 124 -19.74 -6.91 6.38
C VAL A 124 -19.61 -6.20 5.03
N SER A 125 -20.67 -6.16 4.22
CA SER A 125 -20.70 -5.42 2.95
C SER A 125 -20.64 -3.90 3.13
N ALA A 126 -21.14 -3.35 4.23
CA ALA A 126 -21.00 -1.92 4.51
C ALA A 126 -19.56 -1.58 4.93
N LEU A 127 -18.91 -2.47 5.68
CA LEU A 127 -17.52 -2.31 6.13
C LEU A 127 -16.51 -2.40 4.98
N SER A 128 -16.78 -3.19 3.92
CA SER A 128 -15.90 -3.23 2.74
C SER A 128 -15.84 -1.89 2.01
N VAL A 129 -16.89 -1.06 2.10
CA VAL A 129 -16.89 0.30 1.52
C VAL A 129 -15.89 1.22 2.21
N ALA A 130 -15.65 1.03 3.52
CA ALA A 130 -14.72 1.84 4.30
C ALA A 130 -13.27 1.76 3.76
N LEU A 131 -12.90 0.64 3.14
CA LEU A 131 -11.59 0.46 2.52
C LEU A 131 -11.36 1.44 1.36
N TYR A 132 -12.37 1.70 0.52
CA TYR A 132 -12.27 2.71 -0.54
C TYR A 132 -12.10 4.11 0.04
N GLY A 133 -12.77 4.41 1.16
CA GLY A 133 -12.60 5.66 1.89
C GLY A 133 -11.17 5.89 2.37
N MET A 134 -10.50 4.84 2.87
CA MET A 134 -9.08 4.90 3.27
C MET A 134 -8.17 5.27 2.09
N PHE A 135 -8.32 4.61 0.94
CA PHE A 135 -7.50 4.92 -0.24
C PHE A 135 -7.70 6.35 -0.73
N ILE A 136 -8.95 6.84 -0.74
CA ILE A 136 -9.26 8.23 -1.09
C ILE A 136 -8.59 9.18 -0.10
N ALA A 137 -8.71 8.91 1.21
CA ALA A 137 -8.09 9.72 2.25
C ALA A 137 -6.56 9.76 2.14
N ALA A 138 -5.91 8.67 1.71
CA ALA A 138 -4.47 8.60 1.49
C ALA A 138 -4.00 9.42 0.26
N VAL A 139 -4.81 9.48 -0.80
CA VAL A 139 -4.46 10.18 -2.04
C VAL A 139 -4.72 11.70 -1.95
N ILE A 140 -5.76 12.12 -1.21
CA ILE A 140 -6.18 13.53 -1.10
C ILE A 140 -5.04 14.50 -0.71
N PRO A 141 -4.22 14.23 0.33
CA PRO A 141 -3.13 15.13 0.73
C PRO A 141 -2.15 15.40 -0.42
N SER A 142 -1.71 14.35 -1.12
CA SER A 142 -0.77 14.46 -2.24
C SER A 142 -1.37 15.23 -3.42
N VAL A 143 -2.66 15.02 -3.69
CA VAL A 143 -3.41 15.73 -4.74
C VAL A 143 -3.56 17.23 -4.44
N LYS A 144 -3.73 17.60 -3.17
CA LYS A 144 -3.83 19.01 -2.76
C LYS A 144 -2.53 19.78 -2.93
N VAL A 145 -1.38 19.10 -2.78
CA VAL A 145 -0.05 19.70 -2.90
C VAL A 145 0.40 19.77 -4.36
N ASN A 146 0.12 18.75 -5.17
CA ASN A 146 0.61 18.66 -6.54
C ASN A 146 -0.51 18.35 -7.55
N ARG A 147 -0.82 19.33 -8.41
CA ARG A 147 -1.86 19.21 -9.46
C ARG A 147 -1.52 18.15 -10.52
N THR A 148 -0.25 17.85 -10.74
CA THR A 148 0.18 16.79 -11.66
C THR A 148 -0.25 15.42 -11.13
N ILE A 149 -0.15 15.19 -9.81
CA ILE A 149 -0.64 13.96 -9.18
C ILE A 149 -2.16 13.84 -9.36
N ALA A 150 -2.90 14.94 -9.18
CA ALA A 150 -4.34 14.99 -9.42
C ALA A 150 -4.72 14.53 -10.84
N PHE A 151 -3.99 15.02 -11.85
CA PHE A 151 -4.19 14.64 -13.24
C PHE A 151 -3.97 13.13 -13.45
N PHE A 152 -2.87 12.57 -12.95
CA PHE A 152 -2.59 11.14 -13.10
C PHE A 152 -3.59 10.24 -12.36
N VAL A 153 -4.12 10.67 -11.20
CA VAL A 153 -5.20 9.95 -10.51
C VAL A 153 -6.45 9.85 -11.38
N VAL A 154 -6.86 10.96 -12.02
CA VAL A 154 -8.02 10.97 -12.93
C VAL A 154 -7.75 10.11 -14.16
N VAL A 155 -6.55 10.20 -14.75
CA VAL A 155 -6.15 9.37 -15.90
C VAL A 155 -6.20 7.88 -15.54
N SER A 156 -5.68 7.49 -14.38
CA SER A 156 -5.75 6.10 -13.90
C SER A 156 -7.19 5.62 -13.73
N TYR A 157 -8.06 6.44 -13.16
CA TYR A 157 -9.47 6.09 -13.01
C TYR A 157 -10.16 5.90 -14.36
N VAL A 158 -9.98 6.84 -15.30
CA VAL A 158 -10.57 6.76 -16.64
C VAL A 158 -10.02 5.57 -17.42
N ALA A 159 -8.72 5.30 -17.32
CA ALA A 159 -8.08 4.17 -17.99
C ALA A 159 -8.61 2.82 -17.45
N SER A 160 -8.70 2.65 -16.14
CA SER A 160 -9.28 1.45 -15.53
C SER A 160 -10.75 1.29 -15.86
N PHE A 161 -11.55 2.36 -15.81
CA PHE A 161 -12.97 2.32 -16.18
C PHE A 161 -13.17 1.95 -17.66
N THR A 162 -12.36 2.52 -18.54
CA THR A 162 -12.41 2.20 -19.98
C THR A 162 -12.02 0.74 -20.22
N ALA A 163 -11.00 0.22 -19.53
CA ALA A 163 -10.58 -1.17 -19.63
C ALA A 163 -11.66 -2.17 -19.19
N ASP A 164 -12.47 -1.79 -18.21
CA ASP A 164 -13.62 -2.57 -17.77
C ASP A 164 -14.74 -2.56 -18.83
N VAL A 165 -15.12 -1.36 -19.31
CA VAL A 165 -16.20 -1.19 -20.30
C VAL A 165 -15.91 -1.89 -21.64
N ILE A 166 -14.65 -1.95 -22.08
CA ILE A 166 -14.25 -2.62 -23.32
C ILE A 166 -14.08 -4.15 -23.16
N GLY A 167 -14.38 -4.71 -21.99
CA GLY A 167 -14.30 -6.15 -21.72
C GLY A 167 -12.86 -6.67 -21.65
N LEU A 168 -11.87 -5.80 -21.41
CA LEU A 168 -10.47 -6.21 -21.31
C LEU A 168 -10.24 -7.04 -20.04
N VAL A 169 -11.01 -6.76 -18.98
CA VAL A 169 -11.08 -7.53 -17.73
C VAL A 169 -11.81 -8.87 -17.92
N GLU A 170 -12.67 -9.00 -18.94
CA GLU A 170 -13.29 -10.29 -19.28
C GLU A 170 -12.33 -11.19 -20.07
N ARG A 171 -11.44 -10.58 -20.87
CA ARG A 171 -10.41 -11.29 -21.66
C ARG A 171 -9.15 -11.62 -20.87
N PHE A 172 -8.78 -10.80 -19.91
CA PHE A 172 -7.59 -10.96 -19.06
C PHE A 172 -7.98 -10.79 -17.61
N SER A 173 -7.31 -11.49 -16.70
CA SER A 173 -7.59 -11.34 -15.27
C SER A 173 -7.42 -9.89 -14.80
N SER A 174 -8.27 -9.48 -13.86
CA SER A 174 -8.35 -8.12 -13.33
C SER A 174 -7.02 -7.63 -12.77
N GLY A 175 -6.22 -8.53 -12.19
CA GLY A 175 -4.90 -8.24 -11.67
C GLY A 175 -3.92 -7.83 -12.76
N ILE A 176 -3.88 -8.55 -13.89
CA ILE A 176 -3.00 -8.25 -15.02
C ILE A 176 -3.32 -6.88 -15.62
N VAL A 177 -4.60 -6.58 -15.86
CA VAL A 177 -5.04 -5.28 -16.38
C VAL A 177 -4.58 -4.16 -15.45
N THR A 178 -4.77 -4.34 -14.14
CA THR A 178 -4.37 -3.37 -13.12
C THR A 178 -2.86 -3.15 -13.11
N ILE A 179 -2.05 -4.21 -13.17
CA ILE A 179 -0.59 -4.11 -13.22
C ILE A 179 -0.13 -3.33 -14.45
N VAL A 180 -0.60 -3.72 -15.64
CA VAL A 180 -0.15 -3.13 -16.90
C VAL A 180 -0.48 -1.64 -16.94
N LEU A 181 -1.71 -1.27 -16.57
CA LEU A 181 -2.12 0.13 -16.49
C LEU A 181 -1.27 0.92 -15.49
N THR A 182 -1.04 0.37 -14.29
CA THR A 182 -0.25 1.02 -13.24
C THR A 182 1.19 1.29 -13.72
N VAL A 183 1.84 0.28 -14.31
CA VAL A 183 3.23 0.39 -14.77
C VAL A 183 3.35 1.40 -15.91
N ILE A 184 2.43 1.38 -16.88
CA ILE A 184 2.45 2.33 -18.01
C ILE A 184 2.25 3.76 -17.50
N ILE A 185 1.23 4.00 -16.67
CA ILE A 185 0.91 5.34 -16.19
C ILE A 185 2.04 5.88 -15.30
N ALA A 186 2.57 5.07 -14.39
CA ALA A 186 3.70 5.46 -13.54
C ALA A 186 4.96 5.77 -14.36
N SER A 187 5.26 4.97 -15.39
CA SER A 187 6.41 5.20 -16.26
C SER A 187 6.29 6.51 -17.05
N VAL A 188 5.10 6.79 -17.60
CA VAL A 188 4.82 8.06 -18.30
C VAL A 188 4.94 9.24 -17.34
N ALA A 189 4.43 9.13 -16.12
CA ALA A 189 4.54 10.17 -15.10
C ALA A 189 6.00 10.46 -14.76
N ALA A 190 6.81 9.41 -14.53
CA ALA A 190 8.23 9.55 -14.17
C ALA A 190 9.07 10.19 -15.28
N ILE A 191 8.85 9.81 -16.55
CA ILE A 191 9.60 10.37 -17.68
C ILE A 191 9.23 11.84 -17.91
N ARG A 192 7.95 12.20 -17.73
CA ARG A 192 7.45 13.52 -18.09
C ARG A 192 7.66 14.58 -17.01
N TYR A 193 7.72 14.17 -15.75
CA TYR A 193 7.90 15.01 -14.57
C TYR A 193 8.97 14.42 -13.64
N PRO A 194 10.26 14.44 -14.04
CA PRO A 194 11.34 14.08 -13.13
C PRO A 194 11.35 15.04 -11.94
N ILE A 195 11.62 14.51 -10.74
CA ILE A 195 11.85 15.34 -9.55
C ILE A 195 13.21 16.00 -9.75
N GLU A 196 13.25 17.33 -9.76
CA GLU A 196 14.50 18.08 -9.81
C GLU A 196 15.21 17.89 -8.46
N ASP A 197 16.46 17.40 -8.49
CA ASP A 197 17.28 17.27 -7.28
C ASP A 197 17.52 18.68 -6.71
N GLU A 198 16.93 18.99 -5.55
CA GLU A 198 17.35 20.14 -4.76
C GLU A 198 18.82 19.91 -4.35
N VAL A 199 19.72 20.59 -5.05
CA VAL A 199 21.12 20.73 -4.65
C VAL A 199 21.11 21.34 -3.25
N ILE A 200 21.39 20.50 -2.25
CA ILE A 200 21.63 20.94 -0.87
C ILE A 200 22.82 21.89 -0.93
N HIS A 201 22.55 23.19 -0.91
CA HIS A 201 23.57 24.20 -0.69
C HIS A 201 23.98 24.10 0.78
N ASP A 202 25.17 23.53 1.01
CA ASP A 202 25.91 23.69 2.26
C ASP A 202 26.17 25.20 2.48
N GLU A 203 25.66 25.75 3.59
CA GLU A 203 26.15 26.98 4.24
C GLU A 203 26.52 26.69 5.69
#